data_AF-A0AAE1NZV9-F1
#
_entry.id   AF-A0AAE1NZV9-F1
#
_cell.length_a   1.000
_cell.length_b   1.000
_cell.length_c   1.000
_cell.angle_alpha   90.00
_cell.angle_beta   90.00
_cell.angle_gamma   90.00
#
_symmetry.space_group_name_H-M   'P 1'
#
loop_
_entity.id
_entity.type
_entity.pdbx_description
1 polymer ?
#
loop_
_entity_poly.entity_id
_entity_poly.type
_entity_poly.pdbx_seq_one_letter_code
_entity_poly.pdbx_strand_id
1 'polypeptide(L)' 'TCSGYGGTSDPYVKVYLLPDKKKKFETKVHRKTLNPEFNETFHNSRECDKVILENLE' A
#
# COMPACT_ATOMS: atom_id res chain seq x y z
N THR A 1 -26.67 16.58 13.43
CA THR A 1 -25.45 16.25 14.19
C THR A 1 -24.64 15.27 13.36
N CYS A 2 -23.51 15.71 12.81
CA CYS A 2 -22.65 14.86 11.97
C CYS A 2 -21.87 13.89 12.87
N SER A 3 -22.50 12.80 13.27
CA SER A 3 -21.86 11.71 14.01
C SER A 3 -21.24 10.73 13.01
N GLY A 4 -20.01 10.99 12.55
CA GLY A 4 -19.44 10.15 11.51
C GLY A 4 -17.97 10.33 11.16
N TYR A 5 -17.06 10.60 12.09
CA TYR A 5 -15.62 10.45 11.83
C TYR A 5 -14.89 10.02 13.10
N GLY A 6 -15.05 8.75 13.48
CA GLY A 6 -14.01 8.08 14.26
C GLY A 6 -12.81 7.95 13.33
N GLY A 7 -11.83 8.85 13.47
CA GLY A 7 -10.72 9.05 12.53
C GLY A 7 -9.72 7.89 12.50
N THR A 8 -10.11 6.79 11.87
CA THR A 8 -9.23 5.65 11.63
C THR A 8 -9.53 5.07 10.25
N SER A 9 -8.49 4.74 9.48
CA SER A 9 -8.59 4.11 8.17
C SER A 9 -7.98 2.71 8.21
N ASP A 10 -8.15 1.95 7.12
CA ASP A 10 -7.57 0.61 6.95
C ASP A 10 -6.53 0.61 5.81
N PRO A 11 -5.40 1.34 5.93
CA PRO A 11 -4.46 1.54 4.83
C PRO A 11 -3.72 0.26 4.39
N TYR A 12 -3.42 0.21 3.10
CA TYR A 12 -2.53 -0.77 2.46
C TYR A 12 -1.89 -0.18 1.19
N VAL A 13 -0.78 -0.77 0.74
CA VAL A 13 0.00 -0.29 -0.40
C VAL A 13 0.03 -1.35 -1.50
N LYS A 14 -0.14 -0.92 -2.75
CA LYS A 14 0.16 -1.72 -3.95
C LYS A 14 1.43 -1.21 -4.61
N VAL A 15 2.32 -2.13 -4.94
CA VAL A 15 3.57 -1.89 -5.66
C VAL A 15 3.49 -2.55 -7.03
N TYR A 16 3.73 -1.77 -8.07
CA TYR A 16 3.80 -2.24 -9.45
C TYR A 16 5.22 -2.12 -9.97
N LEU A 17 5.66 -3.10 -10.76
CA LEU A 17 6.89 -2.97 -11.53
C LEU A 17 6.57 -2.35 -12.87
N LEU A 18 7.27 -1.28 -13.23
CA LEU A 18 7.16 -0.72 -14.57
C LEU A 18 8.23 -1.28 -15.50
N PRO A 19 7.93 -1.38 -16.81
CA PRO A 19 6.65 -1.03 -17.46
C PRO A 19 5.55 -2.10 -17.33
N ASP A 20 5.88 -3.30 -16.85
CA ASP A 20 4.96 -4.44 -16.81
C ASP A 20 4.04 -4.45 -15.57
N LYS A 21 2.90 -3.76 -15.68
CA LYS A 21 1.85 -3.70 -14.65
C LYS A 21 1.23 -5.05 -14.28
N LYS A 22 1.57 -6.16 -14.95
CA LYS A 22 1.06 -7.49 -14.60
C LYS A 22 1.59 -7.98 -13.25
N LYS A 23 2.82 -7.58 -12.89
CA LYS A 23 3.40 -7.92 -11.59
C LYS A 23 3.06 -6.84 -10.58
N LYS A 24 2.25 -7.22 -9.61
CA LYS A 24 1.87 -6.40 -8.47
C LYS A 24 2.18 -7.12 -7.16
N PHE A 25 2.60 -6.35 -6.17
CA PHE A 25 2.75 -6.78 -4.80
C PHE A 25 1.84 -5.91 -3.93
N GLU A 26 1.19 -6.51 -2.94
CA GLU A 26 0.27 -5.80 -2.06
C GLU A 26 0.71 -6.08 -0.62
N THR A 27 0.75 -5.06 0.22
CA THR A 27 1.02 -5.23 1.65
C THR A 27 -0.21 -5.77 2.36
N LYS A 28 -0.04 -6.19 3.62
CA LYS A 28 -1.17 -6.43 4.50
C LYS A 28 -1.97 -5.14 4.72
N VAL A 29 -3.26 -5.33 4.99
CA VAL A 29 -4.16 -4.25 5.41
C VAL A 29 -3.94 -3.98 6.90
N HIS A 30 -3.57 -2.76 7.24
CA HIS A 30 -3.43 -2.34 8.63
C HIS A 30 -4.73 -1.70 9.08
N ARG A 31 -5.47 -2.36 9.98
CA ARG A 31 -6.80 -1.89 10.37
C ARG A 31 -6.76 -0.80 11.42
N LYS A 32 -7.68 0.16 11.30
CA LYS A 32 -7.95 1.24 12.25
C LYS A 32 -6.70 2.02 12.66
N THR A 33 -5.82 2.30 11.70
CA THR A 33 -4.62 3.10 11.93
C THR A 33 -4.46 4.19 10.88
N LEU A 34 -4.07 5.38 11.32
CA LEU A 34 -3.69 6.48 10.45
C LEU A 34 -2.18 6.52 10.18
N ASN A 35 -1.40 5.69 10.87
CA ASN A 35 0.05 5.61 10.72
C ASN A 35 0.48 4.13 10.61
N PRO A 36 0.27 3.49 9.44
CA PRO A 36 0.65 2.10 9.23
C PRO A 36 2.18 1.96 9.08
N GLU A 37 2.75 0.97 9.77
CA GLU A 37 4.13 0.53 9.56
C GLU A 37 4.13 -0.80 8.82
N PHE A 38 4.41 -0.78 7.51
CA PHE A 38 4.37 -2.00 6.70
C PHE A 38 5.59 -2.91 6.95
N ASN A 39 6.82 -2.36 6.92
CA ASN A 39 8.07 -3.11 7.10
C ASN A 39 8.16 -4.42 6.27
N GLU A 40 7.48 -4.47 5.11
CA GLU A 40 7.48 -5.63 4.20
C GLU A 40 8.56 -5.46 3.13
N THR A 41 9.29 -6.54 2.83
CA THR A 41 10.31 -6.57 1.76
C THR A 41 9.84 -7.47 0.64
N PHE A 42 9.73 -6.93 -0.57
CA PHE A 42 9.42 -7.69 -1.77
C PHE A 42 10.70 -7.97 -2.56
N HIS A 43 11.09 -9.24 -2.64
CA HIS A 43 12.24 -9.63 -3.44
C HIS A 43 11.86 -9.71 -4.92
N ASN A 44 12.42 -8.83 -5.74
CA ASN A 44 12.35 -8.95 -7.19
C ASN A 44 13.72 -9.29 -7.78
N SER A 45 13.77 -10.29 -8.64
CA SER A 45 15.01 -10.74 -9.29
C SER A 45 15.39 -9.93 -10.53
N ARG A 46 14.65 -8.86 -10.85
CA ARG A 46 14.95 -8.00 -12.01
C ARG A 46 14.86 -6.54 -11.58
N GLU A 47 15.95 -5.81 -11.81
CA GLU A 47 16.06 -4.34 -11.68
C GLU A 47 14.84 -3.64 -12.30
N CYS A 48 14.24 -2.68 -11.57
CA CYS A 48 13.49 -1.54 -12.12
C CYS A 48 12.90 -0.62 -11.02
N ASP A 49 13.62 0.41 -10.62
CA ASP A 49 13.47 1.84 -10.97
C ASP A 49 12.14 2.61 -10.95
N LYS A 50 10.98 2.07 -10.54
CA LYS A 50 9.87 2.97 -10.13
C LYS A 50 8.79 2.25 -9.34
N VAL A 51 8.72 2.55 -8.05
CA VAL A 51 7.64 2.13 -7.15
C VAL A 51 6.53 3.18 -7.25
N ILE A 52 5.41 2.83 -7.88
CA ILE A 52 4.18 3.62 -7.70
C ILE A 52 3.57 3.15 -6.38
N LEU A 53 3.49 4.06 -5.41
CA LEU A 53 2.76 3.87 -4.15
C LEU A 53 1.36 4.47 -4.33
N GLU A 54 0.35 3.63 -4.47
CA GLU A 54 -1.05 4.07 -4.35
C GLU A 54 -1.54 3.73 -2.94
N ASN A 55 -1.80 4.76 -2.12
CA ASN A 55 -2.60 4.61 -0.92
C ASN A 55 -4.06 4.44 -1.37
N LEU A 56 -4.64 3.27 -1.16
CA LEU A 56 -6.07 3.08 -1.30
C LEU A 56 -6.71 3.31 0.07
N GLU A 57 -7.39 4.45 0.21
CA GLU A 57 -8.25 4.78 1.35
C GLU A 57 -9.49 3.87 1.43
#